data_AF-E4Z115-F1
#
_entry.id   AF-E4Z115-F1
#
_cell.length_a   1.000
_cell.length_b   1.000
_cell.length_c   1.000
_cell.angle_alpha   90.00
_cell.angle_beta   90.00
_cell.angle_gamma   90.00
#
_symmetry.space_group_name_H-M   'P 1'
#
loop_
_entity.id
_entity.type
_entity.pdbx_description
1 polymer ?
#
loop_
_entity_poly.entity_id
_entity_poly.type
_entity_poly.pdbx_seq_one_letter_code
_entity_poly.pdbx_strand_id
1 'polypeptide(L)'
;SVMENLRKLNEDTVNEEQLGTALVAELDVAAKLVEESAARIAALLQDARERMTGTELAVHEAILDSCTNLMDFIKQLIITSNKLQKEIVESGRGAGSAEDFYCRNSRFRWTDGLLSASKAVGLRAQTLTDLADLCVKGQGNFDELIVASREITASTAQLMAASRVKATRGENLTKLEVLSKQVNKAAGQVVGASQSGKTSTEKSSTENVDFSKLSYTQAKRVEMDTQVKILDLEYQLERERAKIREIRKSAYNEANAANPVATQINAAPQKAQENNLRELASVLNSAPSPPSLIDLDLSSPKPVAAPRKSLI
;
A
#
# COMPACT_ATOMS: atom_id res chain seq x y z
N SER A 1 -20.39 12.69 6.82
CA SER A 1 -19.35 13.57 6.28
C SER A 1 -18.00 12.90 6.49
N VAL A 2 -17.06 12.98 5.55
CA VAL A 2 -15.71 12.36 5.66
C VAL A 2 -15.01 12.78 6.97
N MET A 3 -15.22 14.04 7.38
CA MET A 3 -14.71 14.60 8.66
C MET A 3 -15.28 13.90 9.90
N GLU A 4 -16.51 13.40 9.84
CA GLU A 4 -17.15 12.65 10.93
C GLU A 4 -16.57 11.23 11.04
N ASN A 5 -16.23 10.61 9.91
CA ASN A 5 -15.58 9.29 9.88
C ASN A 5 -14.12 9.37 10.38
N LEU A 6 -13.41 10.43 10.04
CA LEU A 6 -12.05 10.72 10.53
C LEU A 6 -12.00 10.90 12.05
N ARG A 7 -12.97 11.63 12.61
CA ARG A 7 -13.07 11.82 14.06
C ARG A 7 -13.27 10.51 14.81
N LYS A 8 -14.13 9.63 14.30
CA LYS A 8 -14.39 8.30 14.88
C LYS A 8 -13.17 7.37 14.80
N LEU A 9 -12.35 7.52 13.77
CA LEU A 9 -11.11 6.76 13.63
C LEU A 9 -10.07 7.11 14.70
N ASN A 10 -10.02 8.39 15.07
CA ASN A 10 -9.03 8.96 15.99
C ASN A 10 -9.43 8.83 17.48
N GLU A 11 -10.63 8.31 17.76
CA GLU A 11 -11.04 7.94 19.12
C GLU A 11 -10.55 6.51 19.43
N ASP A 12 -9.55 6.44 20.33
CA ASP A 12 -8.93 5.19 20.80
C ASP A 12 -9.75 4.47 21.90
N THR A 13 -10.81 5.08 22.43
CA THR A 13 -11.60 4.52 23.53
C THR A 13 -12.80 3.76 23.01
N VAL A 14 -12.67 2.43 22.93
CA VAL A 14 -13.80 1.54 22.65
C VAL A 14 -14.34 1.01 23.96
N ASN A 15 -15.63 1.24 24.20
CA ASN A 15 -16.31 0.75 25.39
C ASN A 15 -16.48 -0.79 25.29
N GLU A 16 -16.06 -1.53 26.32
CA GLU A 16 -15.97 -3.01 26.27
C GLU A 16 -17.32 -3.68 25.99
N GLU A 17 -18.43 -3.04 26.36
CA GLU A 17 -19.80 -3.57 26.17
C GLU A 17 -20.34 -3.46 24.74
N GLN A 18 -19.70 -2.69 23.84
CA GLN A 18 -20.19 -2.42 22.46
C GLN A 18 -19.20 -2.85 21.38
N LEU A 19 -18.18 -3.63 21.74
CA LEU A 19 -17.07 -3.96 20.86
C LEU A 19 -17.51 -4.74 19.60
N GLY A 20 -18.56 -5.56 19.71
CA GLY A 20 -19.10 -6.32 18.58
C GLY A 20 -19.79 -5.43 17.54
N THR A 21 -20.67 -4.55 17.99
CA THR A 21 -21.31 -3.55 17.13
C THR A 21 -20.29 -2.57 16.55
N ALA A 22 -19.30 -2.16 17.36
CA ALA A 22 -18.21 -1.28 16.94
C ALA A 22 -17.36 -1.91 15.83
N LEU A 23 -17.00 -3.19 15.93
CA LEU A 23 -16.20 -3.88 14.91
C LEU A 23 -16.90 -3.94 13.54
N VAL A 24 -18.18 -4.32 13.51
CA VAL A 24 -18.93 -4.39 12.24
C VAL A 24 -19.07 -2.99 11.65
N ALA A 25 -19.41 -2.00 12.48
CA ALA A 25 -19.50 -0.61 12.05
C ALA A 25 -18.16 -0.10 11.50
N GLU A 26 -17.03 -0.46 12.12
CA GLU A 26 -15.70 -0.01 11.72
C GLU A 26 -15.23 -0.66 10.41
N LEU A 27 -15.51 -1.94 10.19
CA LEU A 27 -15.24 -2.59 8.90
C LEU A 27 -16.06 -1.95 7.78
N ASP A 28 -17.31 -1.57 8.06
CA ASP A 28 -18.16 -0.87 7.10
C ASP A 28 -17.67 0.57 6.86
N VAL A 29 -17.18 1.27 7.89
CA VAL A 29 -16.53 2.58 7.75
C VAL A 29 -15.27 2.47 6.91
N ALA A 30 -14.38 1.52 7.20
CA ALA A 30 -13.16 1.29 6.43
C ALA A 30 -13.48 0.96 4.96
N ALA A 31 -14.48 0.12 4.69
CA ALA A 31 -14.92 -0.18 3.33
C ALA A 31 -15.42 1.07 2.59
N LYS A 32 -16.23 1.92 3.24
CA LYS A 32 -16.70 3.20 2.67
C LYS A 32 -15.54 4.14 2.38
N LEU A 33 -14.58 4.27 3.30
CA LEU A 33 -13.41 5.12 3.11
C LEU A 33 -12.54 4.66 1.93
N VAL A 34 -12.39 3.35 1.75
CA VAL A 34 -11.68 2.78 0.59
C VAL A 34 -12.46 3.04 -0.71
N GLU A 35 -13.80 2.92 -0.69
CA GLU A 35 -14.64 3.23 -1.85
C GLU A 35 -14.61 4.71 -2.23
N GLU A 36 -14.69 5.61 -1.25
CA GLU A 36 -14.53 7.06 -1.44
C GLU A 36 -13.13 7.39 -1.98
N SER A 37 -12.09 6.70 -1.47
CA SER A 37 -10.72 6.83 -1.95
C SER A 37 -10.56 6.36 -3.40
N ALA A 38 -11.12 5.21 -3.76
CA ALA A 38 -11.14 4.71 -5.14
C ALA A 38 -11.86 5.67 -6.10
N ALA A 39 -13.02 6.20 -5.69
CA ALA A 39 -13.78 7.17 -6.48
C ALA A 39 -12.99 8.48 -6.68
N ARG A 40 -12.28 8.95 -5.65
CA ARG A 40 -11.39 10.11 -5.76
C ARG A 40 -10.23 9.84 -6.73
N ILE A 41 -9.59 8.68 -6.67
CA ILE A 41 -8.50 8.32 -7.61
C ILE A 41 -9.02 8.26 -9.05
N ALA A 42 -10.21 7.70 -9.29
CA ALA A 42 -10.82 7.67 -10.61
C ALA A 42 -11.13 9.09 -11.15
N ALA A 43 -11.58 10.00 -10.28
CA ALA A 43 -11.77 11.40 -10.64
C ALA A 43 -10.43 12.10 -10.97
N LEU A 44 -9.36 11.82 -10.22
CA LEU A 44 -8.02 12.34 -10.50
C LEU A 44 -7.48 11.83 -11.83
N LEU A 45 -7.77 10.57 -12.20
CA LEU A 45 -7.38 10.01 -13.49
C LEU A 45 -8.04 10.76 -14.65
N GLN A 46 -9.33 11.07 -14.53
CA GLN A 46 -10.04 11.85 -15.54
C GLN A 46 -9.50 13.28 -15.63
N ASP A 47 -9.23 13.93 -14.50
CA ASP A 47 -8.65 15.27 -14.44
C ASP A 47 -7.23 15.31 -15.04
N ALA A 48 -6.40 14.28 -14.77
CA ALA A 48 -5.06 14.16 -15.34
C ALA A 48 -5.12 14.05 -16.88
N ARG A 49 -6.06 13.27 -17.43
CA ARG A 49 -6.28 13.14 -18.89
C ARG A 49 -6.65 14.45 -19.57
N GLU A 50 -7.35 15.33 -18.87
CA GLU A 50 -7.77 16.62 -19.41
C GLU A 50 -6.65 17.68 -19.34
N ARG A 51 -5.78 17.58 -18.32
CA ARG A 51 -4.75 18.60 -18.02
C ARG A 51 -3.37 18.28 -18.56
N MET A 52 -3.03 17.01 -18.71
CA MET A 52 -1.68 16.54 -19.04
C MET A 52 -1.64 15.90 -20.43
N THR A 53 -0.47 15.91 -21.06
CA THR A 53 -0.26 15.24 -22.36
C THR A 53 1.13 14.58 -22.42
N GLY A 54 1.32 13.68 -23.37
CA GLY A 54 2.63 13.07 -23.63
C GLY A 54 3.10 12.13 -22.52
N THR A 55 4.40 12.17 -22.23
CA THR A 55 5.06 11.24 -21.30
C THR A 55 4.68 11.47 -19.85
N GLU A 56 4.36 12.70 -19.47
CA GLU A 56 3.88 13.06 -18.12
C GLU A 56 2.52 12.40 -17.84
N LEU A 57 1.57 12.52 -18.77
CA LEU A 57 0.28 11.85 -18.66
C LEU A 57 0.44 10.33 -18.52
N ALA A 58 1.26 9.70 -19.38
CA ALA A 58 1.44 8.25 -19.36
C ALA A 58 1.98 7.74 -18.00
N VAL A 59 2.84 8.51 -17.34
CA VAL A 59 3.34 8.20 -15.99
C VAL A 59 2.23 8.32 -14.96
N HIS A 60 1.51 9.43 -14.94
CA HIS A 60 0.45 9.65 -13.95
C HIS A 60 -0.72 8.67 -14.12
N GLU A 61 -1.10 8.34 -15.36
CA GLU A 61 -2.10 7.30 -15.64
C GLU A 61 -1.66 5.94 -15.10
N ALA A 62 -0.43 5.51 -15.39
CA ALA A 62 0.07 4.22 -14.90
C ALA A 62 0.05 4.13 -13.36
N ILE A 63 0.37 5.23 -12.67
CA ILE A 63 0.31 5.31 -11.21
C ILE A 63 -1.14 5.24 -10.72
N LEU A 64 -2.03 6.08 -11.24
CA LEU A 64 -3.42 6.18 -10.80
C LEU A 64 -4.22 4.90 -11.12
N ASP A 65 -3.96 4.25 -12.26
CA ASP A 65 -4.56 2.96 -12.62
C ASP A 65 -4.09 1.87 -11.64
N SER A 66 -2.80 1.85 -11.29
CA SER A 66 -2.27 0.91 -10.31
C SER A 66 -2.87 1.15 -8.92
N CYS A 67 -3.05 2.41 -8.52
CA CYS A 67 -3.68 2.79 -7.25
C CYS A 67 -5.17 2.39 -7.22
N THR A 68 -5.91 2.58 -8.33
CA THR A 68 -7.31 2.15 -8.47
C THR A 68 -7.43 0.63 -8.28
N ASN A 69 -6.59 -0.14 -8.99
CA ASN A 69 -6.56 -1.59 -8.89
C ASN A 69 -6.21 -2.07 -7.47
N LEU A 70 -5.26 -1.40 -6.81
CA LEU A 70 -4.93 -1.66 -5.41
C LEU A 70 -6.15 -1.43 -4.50
N MET A 71 -6.86 -0.31 -4.64
CA MET A 71 -8.04 0.00 -3.84
C MET A 71 -9.18 -1.00 -4.06
N ASP A 72 -9.38 -1.48 -5.29
CA ASP A 72 -10.39 -2.49 -5.59
C ASP A 72 -10.12 -3.83 -4.88
N PHE A 73 -8.86 -4.29 -4.85
CA PHE A 73 -8.50 -5.48 -4.09
C PHE A 73 -8.65 -5.28 -2.59
N ILE A 74 -8.30 -4.10 -2.07
CA ILE A 74 -8.47 -3.78 -0.64
C ILE A 74 -9.96 -3.75 -0.26
N LYS A 75 -10.81 -3.14 -1.09
CA LYS A 75 -12.27 -3.14 -0.90
C LYS A 75 -12.81 -4.56 -0.82
N GLN A 76 -12.43 -5.41 -1.77
CA GLN A 76 -12.84 -6.81 -1.78
C GLN A 76 -12.31 -7.59 -0.56
N LEU A 77 -11.09 -7.28 -0.10
CA LEU A 77 -10.49 -7.88 1.10
C LEU A 77 -11.29 -7.52 2.35
N ILE A 78 -11.66 -6.24 2.54
CA ILE A 78 -12.46 -5.80 3.70
C ILE A 78 -13.85 -6.46 3.68
N ILE A 79 -14.52 -6.48 2.52
CA ILE A 79 -15.83 -7.13 2.37
C ILE A 79 -15.75 -8.63 2.70
N THR A 80 -14.69 -9.30 2.23
CA THR A 80 -14.47 -10.73 2.50
C THR A 80 -14.12 -10.97 3.97
N SER A 81 -13.34 -10.07 4.59
CA SER A 81 -13.06 -10.10 6.03
C SER A 81 -14.35 -9.96 6.85
N ASN A 82 -15.24 -9.03 6.50
CA ASN A 82 -16.55 -8.85 7.15
C ASN A 82 -17.42 -10.12 7.05
N LYS A 83 -17.46 -10.76 5.87
CA LYS A 83 -18.15 -12.05 5.69
C LYS A 83 -17.55 -13.15 6.56
N LEU A 84 -16.22 -13.23 6.61
CA LEU A 84 -15.52 -14.19 7.46
C LEU A 84 -15.82 -13.96 8.96
N GLN A 85 -15.88 -12.70 9.42
CA GLN A 85 -16.26 -12.41 10.81
C GLN A 85 -17.68 -12.87 11.12
N LYS A 86 -18.63 -12.65 10.22
CA LYS A 86 -20.01 -13.16 10.37
C LYS A 86 -20.06 -14.69 10.47
N GLU A 87 -19.27 -15.38 9.67
CA GLU A 87 -19.14 -16.85 9.72
C GLU A 87 -18.54 -17.33 11.05
N ILE A 88 -17.51 -16.66 11.56
CA ILE A 88 -16.87 -16.98 12.86
C ILE A 88 -17.86 -16.79 14.01
N VAL A 89 -18.64 -15.70 13.98
CA VAL A 89 -19.67 -15.45 14.99
C VAL A 89 -20.77 -16.50 14.91
N GLU A 90 -21.29 -16.80 13.72
CA GLU A 90 -22.41 -17.73 13.55
C GLU A 90 -22.02 -19.15 14.00
N SER A 91 -20.82 -19.60 13.63
CA SER A 91 -20.31 -20.91 14.04
C SER A 91 -19.94 -21.00 15.52
N GLY A 92 -19.60 -19.89 16.16
CA GLY A 92 -19.03 -19.89 17.51
C GLY A 92 -19.92 -19.31 18.62
N ARG A 93 -21.06 -18.67 18.29
CA ARG A 93 -21.95 -18.04 19.29
C ARG A 93 -22.85 -19.03 20.02
N GLY A 94 -23.15 -20.19 19.43
CA GLY A 94 -24.13 -21.14 19.98
C GLY A 94 -25.49 -20.46 20.17
N ALA A 95 -26.06 -20.52 21.38
CA ALA A 95 -27.32 -19.83 21.72
C ALA A 95 -27.15 -18.36 22.17
N GLY A 96 -25.91 -17.83 22.21
CA GLY A 96 -25.62 -16.47 22.66
C GLY A 96 -25.77 -15.41 21.56
N SER A 97 -25.77 -14.13 21.96
CA SER A 97 -25.77 -13.02 21.00
C SER A 97 -24.39 -12.82 20.34
N ALA A 98 -24.37 -12.08 19.23
CA ALA A 98 -23.11 -11.69 18.58
C ALA A 98 -22.26 -10.76 19.48
N GLU A 99 -22.90 -9.89 20.26
CA GLU A 99 -22.24 -9.02 21.24
C GLU A 99 -21.51 -9.85 22.31
N ASP A 100 -22.21 -10.83 22.89
CA ASP A 100 -21.63 -11.74 23.91
C ASP A 100 -20.46 -12.56 23.36
N PHE A 101 -20.49 -12.85 22.05
CA PHE A 101 -19.39 -13.52 21.39
C PHE A 101 -18.14 -12.62 21.39
N TYR A 102 -18.26 -11.35 20.98
CA TYR A 102 -17.11 -10.45 20.89
C TYR A 102 -16.56 -10.00 22.26
N CYS A 103 -17.41 -9.86 23.27
CA CYS A 103 -17.05 -9.31 24.57
C CYS A 103 -16.50 -10.33 25.59
N ARG A 104 -16.44 -11.62 25.26
CA ARG A 104 -15.83 -12.63 26.15
C ARG A 104 -14.33 -12.35 26.36
N ASN A 105 -13.86 -12.29 27.61
CA ASN A 105 -12.48 -11.91 28.00
C ASN A 105 -11.36 -12.59 27.19
N SER A 106 -11.53 -13.85 26.77
CA SER A 106 -10.53 -14.57 25.96
C SER A 106 -10.48 -14.14 24.47
N ARG A 107 -11.39 -13.27 24.04
CA ARG A 107 -11.58 -12.83 22.63
C ARG A 107 -11.58 -11.31 22.45
N PHE A 108 -11.68 -10.54 23.53
CA PHE A 108 -11.53 -9.08 23.53
C PHE A 108 -10.28 -8.61 22.76
N ARG A 109 -9.10 -9.18 23.07
CA ARG A 109 -7.82 -8.83 22.38
C ARG A 109 -7.82 -9.14 20.88
N TRP A 110 -8.57 -10.14 20.46
CA TRP A 110 -8.69 -10.49 19.04
C TRP A 110 -9.59 -9.50 18.32
N THR A 111 -10.74 -9.18 18.91
CA THR A 111 -11.68 -8.20 18.37
C THR A 111 -11.06 -6.79 18.30
N ASP A 112 -10.32 -6.39 19.34
CA ASP A 112 -9.58 -5.12 19.38
C ASP A 112 -8.47 -5.04 18.31
N GLY A 113 -7.69 -6.11 18.16
CA GLY A 113 -6.68 -6.19 17.10
C GLY A 113 -7.28 -6.12 15.69
N LEU A 114 -8.46 -6.69 15.49
CA LEU A 114 -9.18 -6.63 14.23
C LEU A 114 -9.75 -5.22 13.95
N LEU A 115 -10.30 -4.58 14.98
CA LEU A 115 -10.81 -3.22 14.92
C LEU A 115 -9.69 -2.22 14.59
N SER A 116 -8.57 -2.29 15.31
CA SER A 116 -7.39 -1.45 15.07
C SER A 116 -6.82 -1.64 13.67
N ALA A 117 -6.73 -2.89 13.19
CA ALA A 117 -6.28 -3.17 11.84
C ALA A 117 -7.23 -2.59 10.77
N SER A 118 -8.55 -2.68 10.99
CA SER A 118 -9.57 -2.09 10.10
C SER A 118 -9.42 -0.57 10.01
N LYS A 119 -9.30 0.11 11.15
CA LYS A 119 -9.05 1.55 11.23
C LYS A 119 -7.81 1.95 10.45
N ALA A 120 -6.70 1.24 10.68
CA ALA A 120 -5.43 1.49 10.00
C ALA A 120 -5.57 1.38 8.47
N VAL A 121 -6.27 0.36 7.95
CA VAL A 121 -6.49 0.21 6.50
C VAL A 121 -7.27 1.39 5.92
N GLY A 122 -8.36 1.82 6.58
CA GLY A 122 -9.16 2.97 6.13
C GLY A 122 -8.35 4.28 6.09
N LEU A 123 -7.55 4.54 7.13
CA LEU A 123 -6.67 5.72 7.18
C LEU A 123 -5.63 5.70 6.07
N ARG A 124 -4.91 4.59 5.92
CA ARG A 124 -3.84 4.46 4.92
C ARG A 124 -4.38 4.54 3.49
N ALA A 125 -5.63 4.13 3.26
CA ALA A 125 -6.29 4.32 1.97
C ALA A 125 -6.50 5.81 1.63
N GLN A 126 -6.93 6.61 2.61
CA GLN A 126 -7.04 8.06 2.42
C GLN A 126 -5.67 8.70 2.21
N THR A 127 -4.68 8.37 3.05
CA THR A 127 -3.32 8.90 2.93
C THR A 127 -2.72 8.59 1.55
N LEU A 128 -2.89 7.37 1.04
CA LEU A 128 -2.43 7.02 -0.31
C LEU A 128 -3.09 7.89 -1.39
N THR A 129 -4.40 8.13 -1.26
CA THR A 129 -5.16 8.95 -2.21
C THR A 129 -4.73 10.41 -2.18
N ASP A 130 -4.53 10.97 -0.99
CA ASP A 130 -4.11 12.36 -0.82
C ASP A 130 -2.69 12.57 -1.36
N LEU A 131 -1.79 11.60 -1.16
CA LEU A 131 -0.44 11.63 -1.75
C LEU A 131 -0.47 11.46 -3.27
N ALA A 132 -1.35 10.61 -3.80
CA ALA A 132 -1.53 10.46 -5.25
C ALA A 132 -2.04 11.77 -5.88
N ASP A 133 -2.99 12.45 -5.24
CA ASP A 133 -3.47 13.79 -5.65
C ASP A 133 -2.34 14.82 -5.68
N LEU A 134 -1.53 14.88 -4.62
CA LEU A 134 -0.36 15.76 -4.56
C LEU A 134 0.64 15.47 -5.68
N CYS A 135 0.90 14.19 -5.99
CA CYS A 135 1.77 13.80 -7.09
C CYS A 135 1.24 14.27 -8.45
N VAL A 136 -0.07 14.13 -8.71
CA VAL A 136 -0.71 14.61 -9.96
C VAL A 136 -0.66 16.15 -10.05
N LYS A 137 -0.72 16.85 -8.92
CA LYS A 137 -0.58 18.32 -8.88
C LYS A 137 0.88 18.81 -9.02
N GLY A 138 1.85 17.90 -9.12
CA GLY A 138 3.28 18.25 -9.14
C GLY A 138 3.81 18.78 -7.80
N GLN A 139 3.05 18.62 -6.71
CA GLN A 139 3.41 19.09 -5.37
C GLN A 139 3.87 17.94 -4.45
N GLY A 140 3.62 16.69 -4.86
CA GLY A 140 3.91 15.48 -4.08
C GLY A 140 5.19 14.79 -4.52
N ASN A 141 5.75 13.98 -3.60
CA ASN A 141 6.92 13.16 -3.86
C ASN A 141 6.50 11.70 -4.15
N PHE A 142 7.00 11.14 -5.25
CA PHE A 142 6.80 9.72 -5.58
C PHE A 142 7.33 8.76 -4.50
N ASP A 143 8.35 9.16 -3.72
CA ASP A 143 8.84 8.36 -2.59
C ASP A 143 7.81 8.25 -1.47
N GLU A 144 7.02 9.30 -1.21
CA GLU A 144 5.93 9.27 -0.22
C GLU A 144 4.84 8.31 -0.66
N LEU A 145 4.52 8.29 -1.96
CA LEU A 145 3.55 7.35 -2.53
C LEU A 145 4.03 5.90 -2.42
N ILE A 146 5.33 5.65 -2.63
CA ILE A 146 5.95 4.33 -2.42
C ILE A 146 5.82 3.88 -0.96
N VAL A 147 6.07 4.79 -0.01
CA VAL A 147 5.95 4.49 1.43
C VAL A 147 4.50 4.20 1.78
N ALA A 148 3.55 5.05 1.37
CA ALA A 148 2.13 4.85 1.65
C ALA A 148 1.59 3.53 1.08
N SER A 149 2.03 3.15 -0.13
CA SER A 149 1.69 1.85 -0.73
C SER A 149 2.21 0.66 0.08
N ARG A 150 3.37 0.79 0.74
CA ARG A 150 3.91 -0.26 1.62
C ARG A 150 3.16 -0.32 2.95
N GLU A 151 2.83 0.85 3.51
CA GLU A 151 2.09 0.93 4.77
C GLU A 151 0.67 0.37 4.67
N ILE A 152 -0.08 0.72 3.61
CA ILE A 152 -1.42 0.16 3.39
C ILE A 152 -1.36 -1.36 3.22
N THR A 153 -0.34 -1.86 2.51
CA THR A 153 -0.11 -3.31 2.34
C THR A 153 0.16 -3.98 3.69
N ALA A 154 1.01 -3.39 4.52
CA ALA A 154 1.28 -3.90 5.87
C ALA A 154 0.01 -3.92 6.74
N SER A 155 -0.80 -2.86 6.71
CA SER A 155 -2.08 -2.80 7.44
C SER A 155 -3.08 -3.84 6.93
N THR A 156 -3.16 -4.10 5.62
CA THR A 156 -4.01 -5.18 5.11
C THR A 156 -3.52 -6.57 5.50
N ALA A 157 -2.20 -6.78 5.60
CA ALA A 157 -1.63 -8.03 6.11
C ALA A 157 -1.96 -8.22 7.59
N GLN A 158 -1.92 -7.16 8.39
CA GLN A 158 -2.37 -7.17 9.79
C GLN A 158 -3.86 -7.52 9.90
N LEU A 159 -4.72 -6.92 9.06
CA LEU A 159 -6.15 -7.23 9.00
C LEU A 159 -6.39 -8.71 8.64
N MET A 160 -5.62 -9.25 7.70
CA MET A 160 -5.68 -10.66 7.31
C MET A 160 -5.25 -11.59 8.46
N ALA A 161 -4.14 -11.27 9.12
CA ALA A 161 -3.63 -12.02 10.26
C ALA A 161 -4.65 -12.03 11.41
N ALA A 162 -5.20 -10.86 11.75
CA ALA A 162 -6.26 -10.72 12.75
C ALA A 162 -7.51 -11.51 12.36
N SER A 163 -7.94 -11.43 11.10
CA SER A 163 -9.12 -12.17 10.60
C SER A 163 -8.95 -13.69 10.67
N ARG A 164 -7.71 -14.19 10.53
CA ARG A 164 -7.39 -15.62 10.50
C ARG A 164 -7.40 -16.28 11.88
N VAL A 165 -7.11 -15.56 12.97
CA VAL A 165 -6.87 -16.15 14.32
C VAL A 165 -8.01 -17.06 14.81
N LYS A 166 -9.26 -16.70 14.52
CA LYS A 166 -10.46 -17.43 14.94
C LYS A 166 -11.22 -18.08 13.77
N ALA A 167 -10.68 -18.00 12.56
CA ALA A 167 -11.28 -18.59 11.38
C ALA A 167 -11.01 -20.10 11.30
N THR A 168 -12.03 -20.86 10.96
CA THR A 168 -11.86 -22.24 10.46
C THR A 168 -11.48 -22.21 8.97
N ARG A 169 -10.92 -23.31 8.44
CA ARG A 169 -10.67 -23.40 7.00
C ARG A 169 -12.01 -23.47 6.27
N GLY A 170 -12.30 -22.43 5.49
CA GLY A 170 -13.50 -22.29 4.69
C GLY A 170 -13.23 -21.43 3.45
N GLU A 171 -14.24 -21.31 2.58
CA GLU A 171 -14.14 -20.59 1.31
C GLU A 171 -13.75 -19.11 1.50
N ASN A 172 -14.34 -18.43 2.48
CA ASN A 172 -14.05 -17.03 2.77
C ASN A 172 -12.61 -16.81 3.20
N LEU A 173 -12.02 -17.71 4.01
CA LEU A 173 -10.61 -17.62 4.41
C LEU A 173 -9.67 -17.82 3.21
N THR A 174 -9.93 -18.82 2.37
CA THR A 174 -9.13 -19.05 1.15
C THR A 174 -9.23 -17.86 0.19
N LYS A 175 -10.43 -17.29 0.01
CA LYS A 175 -10.62 -16.09 -0.79
C LYS A 175 -9.87 -14.89 -0.21
N LEU A 176 -9.87 -14.73 1.11
CA LEU A 176 -9.15 -13.66 1.80
C LEU A 176 -7.63 -13.80 1.62
N GLU A 177 -7.08 -15.02 1.67
CA GLU A 177 -5.67 -15.30 1.40
C GLU A 177 -5.26 -14.96 -0.05
N VAL A 178 -6.13 -15.27 -1.02
CA VAL A 178 -5.90 -14.90 -2.43
C VAL A 178 -5.93 -13.39 -2.61
N LEU A 179 -6.92 -12.71 -2.04
CA LEU A 179 -7.03 -11.25 -2.10
C LEU A 179 -5.82 -10.56 -1.45
N SER A 180 -5.33 -11.08 -0.32
CA SER A 180 -4.12 -10.56 0.33
C SER A 180 -2.88 -10.64 -0.58
N LYS A 181 -2.72 -11.73 -1.33
CA LYS A 181 -1.65 -11.83 -2.35
C LYS A 181 -1.84 -10.86 -3.50
N GLN A 182 -3.09 -10.63 -3.94
CA GLN A 182 -3.40 -9.66 -4.98
C GLN A 182 -3.12 -8.22 -4.55
N VAL A 183 -3.43 -7.87 -3.30
CA VAL A 183 -3.08 -6.57 -2.70
C VAL A 183 -1.56 -6.37 -2.73
N ASN A 184 -0.77 -7.36 -2.29
CA ASN A 184 0.69 -7.29 -2.36
C ASN A 184 1.20 -7.07 -3.79
N LYS A 185 0.62 -7.76 -4.77
CA LYS A 185 0.98 -7.62 -6.19
C LYS A 185 0.64 -6.22 -6.71
N ALA A 186 -0.56 -5.73 -6.44
CA ALA A 186 -1.01 -4.40 -6.87
C ALA A 186 -0.20 -3.28 -6.23
N ALA A 187 0.16 -3.40 -4.95
CA ALA A 187 1.07 -2.47 -4.29
C ALA A 187 2.47 -2.48 -4.93
N GLY A 188 2.97 -3.65 -5.33
CA GLY A 188 4.20 -3.75 -6.12
C GLY A 188 4.12 -3.00 -7.45
N GLN A 189 2.96 -3.02 -8.11
CA GLN A 189 2.72 -2.25 -9.34
C GLN A 189 2.73 -0.74 -9.08
N VAL A 190 2.09 -0.27 -8.00
CA VAL A 190 2.13 1.15 -7.59
C VAL A 190 3.57 1.60 -7.33
N VAL A 191 4.36 0.80 -6.61
CA VAL A 191 5.77 1.10 -6.35
C VAL A 191 6.58 1.16 -7.64
N GLY A 192 6.38 0.19 -8.55
CA GLY A 192 7.04 0.16 -9.85
C GLY A 192 6.70 1.39 -10.69
N ALA A 193 5.40 1.72 -10.81
CA ALA A 193 4.94 2.89 -11.55
C ALA A 193 5.48 4.20 -10.96
N SER A 194 5.52 4.33 -9.63
CA SER A 194 6.06 5.50 -8.93
C SER A 194 7.58 5.66 -9.15
N GLN A 195 8.33 4.55 -9.14
CA GLN A 195 9.77 4.56 -9.44
C GLN A 195 10.02 4.94 -10.91
N SER A 196 9.25 4.38 -11.85
CA SER A 196 9.32 4.75 -13.26
C SER A 196 9.00 6.24 -13.46
N GLY A 197 8.01 6.76 -12.75
CA GLY A 197 7.66 8.17 -12.76
C GLY A 197 8.80 9.05 -12.27
N LYS A 198 9.37 8.72 -11.11
CA LYS A 198 10.53 9.42 -10.55
C LYS A 198 11.70 9.50 -11.55
N THR A 199 12.09 8.38 -12.15
CA THR A 199 13.19 8.37 -13.13
C THR A 199 12.87 9.13 -14.42
N SER A 200 11.59 9.21 -14.80
CA SER A 200 11.16 9.96 -16.00
C SER A 200 11.21 11.47 -15.76
N THR A 201 10.83 11.91 -14.56
CA THR A 201 10.94 13.33 -14.14
C THR A 201 12.40 13.73 -13.90
N GLU A 202 13.21 12.88 -13.24
CA GLU A 202 14.62 13.18 -12.90
C GLU A 202 15.56 13.15 -14.12
N LYS A 203 15.24 12.39 -15.18
CA LYS A 203 16.00 12.44 -16.44
C LYS A 203 15.96 13.81 -17.11
N SER A 204 14.99 14.66 -16.78
CA SER A 204 14.93 16.04 -17.25
C SER A 204 15.78 17.00 -16.41
N SER A 205 16.15 16.63 -15.18
CA SER A 205 16.92 17.47 -14.23
C SER A 205 18.35 16.98 -13.99
N THR A 206 18.70 15.79 -14.47
CA THR A 206 20.09 15.35 -14.50
C THR A 206 20.79 16.16 -15.58
N GLU A 207 21.52 17.20 -15.17
CA GLU A 207 22.46 17.90 -16.02
C GLU A 207 23.37 16.84 -16.66
N ASN A 208 23.13 16.53 -17.93
CA ASN A 208 24.08 15.78 -18.74
C ASN A 208 25.28 16.70 -18.93
N VAL A 209 26.17 16.73 -17.93
CA VAL A 209 27.42 17.47 -18.00
C VAL A 209 28.19 16.88 -19.18
N ASP A 210 28.27 17.62 -20.27
CA ASP A 210 29.00 17.22 -21.46
C ASP A 210 30.50 17.29 -21.18
N PHE A 211 31.03 16.19 -20.63
CA PHE A 211 32.44 16.05 -20.25
C PHE A 211 33.41 16.26 -21.42
N SER A 212 32.93 16.17 -22.68
CA SER A 212 33.75 16.38 -23.87
C SER A 212 34.12 17.86 -24.10
N LYS A 213 33.38 18.80 -23.49
CA LYS A 213 33.56 20.25 -23.65
C LYS A 213 34.30 20.92 -22.49
N LEU A 214 34.67 20.15 -21.45
CA LEU A 214 35.33 20.68 -20.25
C LEU A 214 36.86 20.56 -20.36
N SER A 215 37.57 21.61 -19.97
CA SER A 215 39.02 21.54 -19.73
C SER A 215 39.32 20.61 -18.55
N TYR A 216 40.50 19.98 -18.52
CA TYR A 216 40.94 19.08 -17.44
C TYR A 216 40.72 19.68 -16.03
N THR A 217 41.04 20.95 -15.84
CA THR A 217 40.86 21.64 -14.55
C THR A 217 39.38 21.84 -14.19
N GLN A 218 38.52 22.09 -15.18
CA GLN A 218 37.08 22.23 -14.97
C GLN A 218 36.44 20.87 -14.67
N ALA A 219 36.83 19.82 -15.40
CA ALA A 219 36.41 18.45 -15.12
C ALA A 219 36.83 18.03 -13.70
N LYS A 220 38.05 18.37 -13.27
CA LYS A 220 38.52 18.07 -11.91
C LYS A 220 37.75 18.83 -10.84
N ARG A 221 37.35 20.08 -11.09
CA ARG A 221 36.49 20.85 -10.19
C ARG A 221 35.11 20.19 -10.05
N VAL A 222 34.47 19.85 -11.17
CA VAL A 222 33.17 19.16 -11.17
C VAL A 222 33.25 17.81 -10.45
N GLU A 223 34.34 17.06 -10.64
CA GLU A 223 34.59 15.81 -9.90
C GLU A 223 34.65 16.07 -8.38
N MET A 224 35.42 17.08 -7.95
CA MET A 224 35.53 17.43 -6.52
C MET A 224 34.20 17.89 -5.94
N ASP A 225 33.45 18.75 -6.65
CA ASP A 225 32.13 19.22 -6.21
C ASP A 225 31.14 18.04 -6.10
N THR A 226 31.20 17.09 -7.04
CA THR A 226 30.39 15.86 -7.01
C THR A 226 30.78 14.97 -5.83
N GLN A 227 32.08 14.81 -5.54
CA GLN A 227 32.55 14.07 -4.36
C GLN A 227 32.07 14.69 -3.05
N VAL A 228 32.10 16.03 -2.93
CA VAL A 228 31.53 16.74 -1.79
C VAL A 228 30.03 16.47 -1.68
N LYS A 229 29.31 16.47 -2.81
CA LYS A 229 27.87 16.18 -2.80
C LYS A 229 27.56 14.74 -2.39
N ILE A 230 28.40 13.77 -2.78
CA ILE A 230 28.28 12.38 -2.33
C ILE A 230 28.39 12.31 -0.80
N LEU A 231 29.42 12.92 -0.21
CA LEU A 231 29.62 12.91 1.25
C LEU A 231 28.45 13.54 2.01
N ASP A 232 27.91 14.65 1.51
CA ASP A 232 26.71 15.29 2.08
C ASP A 232 25.48 14.37 2.04
N LEU A 233 25.24 13.70 0.90
CA LEU A 233 24.12 12.76 0.75
C LEU A 233 24.28 11.52 1.63
N GLU A 234 25.50 10.99 1.79
CA GLU A 234 25.80 9.88 2.69
C GLU A 234 25.49 10.24 4.15
N TYR A 235 25.91 11.42 4.60
CA TYR A 235 25.60 11.93 5.94
C TYR A 235 24.08 12.07 6.16
N GLN A 236 23.36 12.66 5.20
CA GLN A 236 21.90 12.81 5.28
C GLN A 236 21.20 11.44 5.33
N LEU A 237 21.65 10.48 4.52
CA LEU A 237 21.13 9.11 4.53
C LEU A 237 21.33 8.44 5.90
N GLU A 238 22.50 8.56 6.50
CA GLU A 238 22.78 8.01 7.83
C GLU A 238 21.93 8.65 8.93
N ARG A 239 21.71 9.96 8.85
CA ARG A 239 20.85 10.71 9.77
C ARG A 239 19.40 10.23 9.71
N GLU A 240 18.82 10.11 8.52
CA GLU A 240 17.44 9.61 8.39
C GLU A 240 17.32 8.15 8.81
N ARG A 241 18.31 7.32 8.51
CA ARG A 241 18.38 5.94 9.03
C ARG A 241 18.41 5.91 10.56
N ALA A 242 19.14 6.83 11.21
CA ALA A 242 19.17 6.95 12.67
C ALA A 242 17.80 7.34 13.24
N LYS A 243 17.13 8.32 12.62
CA LYS A 243 15.79 8.75 13.00
C LYS A 243 14.76 7.61 12.90
N ILE A 244 14.78 6.83 11.82
CA ILE A 244 13.91 5.64 11.69
C ILE A 244 14.19 4.61 12.79
N ARG A 245 15.46 4.38 13.14
CA ARG A 245 15.82 3.47 14.24
C ARG A 245 15.27 3.98 15.57
N GLU A 246 15.32 5.29 15.82
CA GLU A 246 14.79 5.90 17.03
C GLU A 246 13.27 5.80 17.11
N ILE A 247 12.55 6.10 16.02
CA ILE A 247 11.08 5.93 15.92
C ILE A 247 10.68 4.47 16.19
N ARG A 248 11.40 3.51 15.61
CA ARG A 248 11.13 2.09 15.86
C ARG A 248 11.41 1.73 17.32
N LYS A 249 12.49 2.25 17.91
CA LYS A 249 12.85 2.00 19.31
C LYS A 249 11.80 2.57 20.27
N SER A 250 11.30 3.78 20.03
CA SER A 250 10.27 4.39 20.89
C SER A 250 8.97 3.58 20.91
N ALA A 251 8.59 2.98 19.78
CA ALA A 251 7.42 2.10 19.69
C ALA A 251 7.51 0.82 20.57
N TYR A 252 8.70 0.45 21.05
CA TYR A 252 8.90 -0.72 21.92
C TYR A 252 9.24 -0.37 23.36
N ASN A 253 9.73 0.84 23.63
CA ASN A 253 10.12 1.28 24.97
C ASN A 253 8.93 1.39 25.94
N GLU A 254 7.71 1.66 25.45
CA GLU A 254 6.52 1.76 26.31
C GLU A 254 5.65 0.49 26.35
N ALA A 255 5.90 -0.52 25.49
CA ALA A 255 4.93 -1.61 25.32
C ALA A 255 5.45 -3.07 25.40
N ASN A 256 6.75 -3.39 25.35
CA ASN A 256 7.15 -4.82 25.41
C ASN A 256 8.62 -5.12 25.75
N ALA A 257 9.10 -4.72 26.94
CA ALA A 257 10.45 -5.01 27.40
C ALA A 257 10.78 -6.52 27.59
N ALA A 258 9.81 -7.43 27.45
CA ALA A 258 9.97 -8.86 27.75
C ALA A 258 9.99 -9.79 26.51
N ASN A 259 9.93 -9.28 25.27
CA ASN A 259 9.88 -10.14 24.08
C ASN A 259 11.30 -10.40 23.48
N PRO A 260 11.79 -11.65 23.47
CA PRO A 260 13.14 -12.00 22.98
C PRO A 260 13.36 -11.71 21.48
N VAL A 261 12.30 -11.73 20.66
CA VAL A 261 12.37 -11.38 19.23
C VAL A 261 12.58 -9.86 19.06
N ALA A 262 11.91 -9.05 19.88
CA ALA A 262 12.13 -7.61 19.90
C ALA A 262 13.55 -7.27 20.36
N THR A 263 14.09 -8.03 21.33
CA THR A 263 15.49 -7.89 21.77
C THR A 263 16.49 -8.22 20.65
N GLN A 264 16.26 -9.28 19.86
CA GLN A 264 17.13 -9.64 18.73
C GLN A 264 17.08 -8.63 17.58
N ILE A 265 15.90 -8.11 17.25
CA ILE A 265 15.74 -7.07 16.22
C ILE A 265 16.43 -5.77 16.66
N ASN A 266 16.33 -5.41 17.93
CA ASN A 266 17.02 -4.26 18.50
C ASN A 266 18.55 -4.45 18.58
N ALA A 267 19.03 -5.68 18.78
CA ALA A 267 20.46 -5.99 18.85
C ALA A 267 21.17 -5.96 17.49
N ALA A 268 20.47 -6.30 16.40
CA ALA A 268 21.06 -6.33 15.04
C ALA A 268 20.05 -5.88 13.96
N PRO A 269 19.72 -4.57 13.91
CA PRO A 269 18.64 -4.06 13.06
C PRO A 269 18.90 -4.21 11.56
N GLN A 270 20.16 -4.11 11.10
CA GLN A 270 20.52 -4.33 9.69
C GLN A 270 20.30 -5.79 9.28
N LYS A 271 20.67 -6.74 10.14
CA LYS A 271 20.51 -8.17 9.88
C LYS A 271 19.04 -8.58 9.90
N ALA A 272 18.25 -8.00 10.79
CA ALA A 272 16.79 -8.18 10.81
C ALA A 272 16.13 -7.62 9.54
N GLN A 273 16.57 -6.45 9.08
CA GLN A 273 16.10 -5.86 7.83
C GLN A 273 16.50 -6.70 6.61
N GLU A 274 17.74 -7.19 6.54
CA GLU A 274 18.20 -8.11 5.48
C GLU A 274 17.44 -9.43 5.49
N ASN A 275 17.13 -9.99 6.66
CA ASN A 275 16.36 -11.22 6.78
C ASN A 275 14.92 -11.02 6.30
N ASN A 276 14.27 -9.93 6.70
CA ASN A 276 12.93 -9.57 6.21
C ASN A 276 12.93 -9.32 4.69
N LEU A 277 13.98 -8.67 4.17
CA LEU A 277 14.14 -8.43 2.73
C LEU A 277 14.39 -9.74 1.96
N ARG A 278 15.15 -10.67 2.53
CA ARG A 278 15.39 -12.01 1.98
C ARG A 278 14.13 -12.87 2.00
N GLU A 279 13.35 -12.79 3.07
CA GLU A 279 12.07 -13.50 3.18
C GLU A 279 11.08 -12.99 2.13
N LEU A 280 10.97 -11.66 1.99
CA LEU A 280 10.21 -11.02 0.91
C LEU A 280 10.73 -11.40 -0.48
N ALA A 281 12.05 -11.44 -0.69
CA ALA A 281 12.65 -11.87 -1.96
C ALA A 281 12.37 -13.35 -2.26
N SER A 282 12.31 -14.22 -1.25
CA SER A 282 11.93 -15.63 -1.42
C SER A 282 10.45 -15.80 -1.83
N VAL A 283 9.58 -14.94 -1.30
CA VAL A 283 8.16 -14.87 -1.67
C VAL A 283 8.00 -14.34 -3.10
N LEU A 284 8.84 -13.38 -3.51
CA LEU A 284 8.88 -12.87 -4.89
C LEU A 284 9.42 -13.89 -5.89
N ASN A 285 10.47 -14.66 -5.53
CA ASN A 285 11.04 -15.70 -6.38
C ASN A 285 10.17 -16.96 -6.49
N SER A 286 9.21 -17.16 -5.57
CA SER A 286 8.19 -18.21 -5.66
C SER A 286 6.91 -17.75 -6.37
N ALA A 287 6.85 -16.49 -6.82
CA ALA A 287 5.79 -16.01 -7.68
C ALA A 287 6.01 -16.52 -9.13
N PRO A 288 4.94 -16.97 -9.82
CA PRO A 288 5.07 -17.43 -11.20
C PRO A 288 5.57 -16.30 -12.10
N SER A 289 6.52 -16.62 -12.98
CA SER A 289 7.14 -15.67 -13.89
C SER A 289 6.11 -15.02 -14.83
N PRO A 290 6.26 -13.74 -15.18
CA PRO A 290 5.40 -13.11 -16.18
C PRO A 290 5.52 -13.84 -17.53
N PRO A 291 4.41 -14.02 -18.27
CA PRO A 291 4.45 -14.68 -19.57
C PRO A 291 5.37 -13.90 -20.53
N SER A 292 6.28 -14.60 -21.18
CA SER A 292 7.18 -14.07 -22.19
C SER A 292 6.40 -13.60 -23.43
N LEU A 293 6.76 -12.43 -23.97
CA LEU A 293 6.16 -11.79 -25.16
C LEU A 293 6.34 -12.55 -26.49
N ILE A 294 6.66 -13.85 -26.47
CA ILE A 294 6.96 -14.65 -27.66
C ILE A 294 5.72 -15.42 -28.18
N ASP A 295 4.65 -15.54 -27.39
CA ASP A 295 3.44 -16.29 -27.79
C ASP A 295 2.31 -15.42 -28.37
N LEU A 296 2.63 -14.31 -29.06
CA LEU A 296 1.65 -13.67 -29.95
C LEU A 296 1.68 -14.37 -31.31
N ASP A 297 0.84 -15.41 -31.45
CA ASP A 297 0.48 -15.98 -32.75
C ASP A 297 -0.17 -14.88 -33.63
N LEU A 298 0.56 -14.44 -34.65
CA LEU A 298 0.15 -13.41 -35.61
C LEU A 298 -0.85 -13.91 -36.68
N SER A 299 -1.47 -15.08 -36.50
CA SER A 299 -2.44 -15.64 -37.44
C SER A 299 -3.90 -15.47 -36.99
N SER A 300 -4.40 -14.23 -36.92
CA SER A 300 -5.85 -13.98 -36.95
C SER A 300 -6.24 -13.07 -38.13
N PRO A 301 -7.32 -13.39 -38.88
CA PRO A 301 -7.63 -12.70 -40.13
C PRO A 301 -8.19 -11.29 -39.85
N LYS A 302 -7.71 -10.31 -40.63
CA LYS A 302 -8.21 -8.93 -40.59
C LYS A 302 -9.73 -8.87 -40.81
N PRO A 303 -10.47 -8.08 -40.00
CA PRO A 303 -11.90 -7.87 -40.22
C PRO A 303 -12.12 -7.05 -41.50
N VAL A 304 -12.99 -7.56 -42.38
CA VAL A 304 -13.43 -6.89 -43.61
C VAL A 304 -14.32 -5.69 -43.25
N ALA A 305 -13.99 -4.51 -43.78
CA ALA A 305 -14.76 -3.29 -43.57
C ALA A 305 -16.12 -3.36 -44.29
N ALA A 306 -17.21 -3.08 -43.55
CA ALA A 306 -18.56 -2.98 -44.11
C ALA A 306 -18.76 -1.68 -44.91
N PRO A 307 -19.53 -1.69 -46.01
CA PRO A 307 -19.73 -0.52 -46.86
C PRO A 307 -20.67 0.52 -46.22
N ARG A 308 -20.28 1.80 -46.27
CA ARG A 308 -21.08 2.94 -45.82
C ARG A 308 -22.34 3.08 -46.68
N LYS A 309 -23.54 3.03 -46.08
CA LYS A 309 -24.77 3.50 -46.72
C LYS A 309 -24.75 5.02 -46.81
N SER A 310 -24.77 5.53 -48.03
CA SER A 310 -25.05 6.93 -48.36
C SER A 310 -26.52 7.22 -48.09
N LEU A 311 -26.82 8.15 -47.17
CA LEU A 311 -28.13 8.78 -47.07
C LEU A 311 -28.12 10.08 -47.86
N ILE A 312 -28.95 10.10 -48.91
CA ILE A 312 -29.68 11.29 -49.36
C ILE A 312 -30.86 11.45 -48.41
#